data_AF-A0A8C2KI26-F1
#
_entry.id   AF-A0A8C2KI26-F1
#
_cell.length_a   1.000
_cell.length_b   1.000
_cell.length_c   1.000
_cell.angle_alpha   90.00
_cell.angle_beta   90.00
_cell.angle_gamma   90.00
#
_symmetry.space_group_name_H-M   'P 1'
#
loop_
_entity.id
_entity.type
_entity.pdbx_description
1 polymer ?
#
loop_
_entity_poly.entity_id
_entity_poly.type
_entity_poly.pdbx_seq_one_letter_code
_entity_poly.pdbx_strand_id
1 'polypeptide(L)' 'MCLLYKLLETTGQISVTQTPSVTAVQPRETVTINCQTSRGIGDRSLGCRSCLAWYLQKPGEAPKLIYYIRS' A
#
# COMPACT_ATOMS: atom_id res chain seq x y z
N MET A 1 -4.76 2.04 4.10
CA MET A 1 -3.38 1.53 4.26
C MET A 1 -2.91 0.90 2.97
N CYS A 2 -1.70 1.21 2.54
CA CYS A 2 -1.08 0.61 1.35
C CYS A 2 -0.09 -0.49 1.80
N LEU A 3 -0.14 -1.66 1.17
CA LEU A 3 0.67 -2.83 1.52
C LEU A 3 1.22 -3.54 0.27
N LEU A 4 2.39 -4.16 0.41
CA LEU A 4 2.95 -5.10 -0.57
C LEU A 4 2.49 -6.52 -0.19
N TYR A 5 1.74 -7.18 -1.08
CA TYR A 5 1.09 -8.48 -0.76
C TYR A 5 1.86 -9.72 -1.25
N LYS A 6 2.94 -9.53 -2.00
CA LYS A 6 3.85 -10.58 -2.48
C LYS A 6 5.27 -10.09 -2.27
N LEU A 7 5.82 -10.39 -1.10
CA LEU A 7 7.24 -10.28 -0.81
C LEU A 7 7.81 -11.68 -0.94
N LEU A 8 8.41 -12.01 -2.09
CA LEU A 8 9.24 -13.20 -2.17
C LEU A 8 10.56 -12.86 -1.48
N GLU A 9 10.86 -13.59 -0.40
CA GLU A 9 12.08 -13.55 0.42
C GLU A 9 13.18 -12.62 -0.14
N THR A 10 13.08 -11.33 0.17
CA THR A 10 14.10 -10.37 -0.19
C THR A 10 15.19 -10.42 0.86
N THR A 11 16.45 -10.42 0.44
CA THR A 11 17.63 -10.28 1.32
C THR A 11 17.72 -8.92 2.04
N GLY A 12 16.69 -8.06 1.90
CA GLY A 12 16.59 -6.74 2.54
C GLY A 12 15.15 -6.37 2.87
N GLN A 13 14.96 -5.67 3.99
CA GLN A 13 13.66 -5.19 4.48
C GLN A 13 13.10 -4.08 3.57
N ILE A 14 11.81 -4.15 3.25
CA ILE A 14 11.10 -3.11 2.50
C ILE A 14 10.20 -2.33 3.45
N SER A 15 10.26 -1.01 3.39
CA SER A 15 9.35 -0.13 4.12
C SER A 15 8.33 0.51 3.17
N VAL A 16 7.12 0.72 3.70
CA VAL A 16 6.03 1.41 3.03
C VAL A 16 5.64 2.61 3.89
N THR A 17 5.70 3.80 3.31
CA THR A 17 5.33 5.06 3.96
C THR A 17 4.08 5.62 3.30
N GLN A 18 3.15 6.12 4.11
CA GLN A 18 1.89 6.70 3.63
C GLN A 18 1.73 8.13 4.15
N THR A 19 1.36 9.04 3.25
CA THR A 19 1.23 10.47 3.54
C THR A 19 -0.07 10.99 2.93
N PRO A 20 -0.90 11.72 3.68
CA PRO A 20 -0.79 12.02 5.11
C PRO A 20 -1.04 10.80 6.00
N SER A 21 -0.50 10.80 7.22
CA SER A 21 -0.73 9.72 8.20
C SER A 21 -2.14 9.77 8.80
N VAL A 22 -2.66 10.97 9.03
CA VAL A 22 -4.02 11.25 9.50
C VAL A 22 -4.52 12.51 8.81
N THR A 23 -5.78 12.52 8.40
CA THR A 23 -6.45 13.71 7.84
C THR A 23 -7.93 13.68 8.18
N ALA A 24 -8.47 14.83 8.55
CA ALA A 24 -9.91 15.03 8.70
C ALA A 24 -10.47 15.49 7.36
N VAL A 25 -11.59 14.92 6.95
CA VAL A 25 -12.24 15.19 5.66
C VAL A 25 -13.74 15.39 5.87
N GLN A 26 -14.35 16.29 5.11
CA GLN A 26 -15.79 16.47 5.08
C GLN A 26 -16.45 15.49 4.10
N PRO A 27 -17.75 15.20 4.27
CA PRO A 27 -18.50 14.43 3.29
C PRO A 27 -18.38 15.07 1.89
N ARG A 28 -18.09 14.24 0.88
CA ARG A 28 -17.89 14.63 -0.54
C ARG A 28 -16.58 15.34 -0.86
N GLU A 29 -15.67 15.50 0.10
CA GLU A 29 -14.31 15.88 -0.21
C GLU A 29 -13.52 14.69 -0.77
N THR A 30 -12.65 14.98 -1.74
CA THR A 30 -11.71 13.99 -2.28
C THR A 30 -10.40 14.09 -1.50
N VAL A 31 -9.93 12.96 -1.00
CA VAL A 31 -8.62 12.86 -0.34
C VAL A 31 -7.65 12.07 -1.20
N THR A 32 -6.42 12.58 -1.28
CA THR A 32 -5.31 11.89 -1.92
C THR A 32 -4.38 11.33 -0.85
N ILE A 33 -4.16 10.01 -0.88
CA ILE A 33 -3.21 9.32 0.00
C ILE A 33 -2.06 8.84 -0.88
N ASN A 34 -0.86 9.30 -0.58
CA ASN A 34 0.35 8.88 -1.25
C ASN A 34 0.94 7.64 -0.56
N CYS A 35 1.37 6.67 -1.35
CA CYS A 35 2.08 5.48 -0.90
C CYS A 35 3.46 5.45 -1.54
N GLN A 36 4.50 5.46 -0.71
CA GLN A 36 5.88 5.36 -1.14
C GLN A 36 6.51 4.08 -0.58
N THR A 37 7.26 3.38 -1.43
CA THR A 37 8.00 2.18 -1.07
C THR A 37 9.50 2.48 -1.11
N SER A 38 10.30 1.87 -0.23
CA SER A 38 11.75 2.06 -0.23
C SER A 38 12.45 1.51 -1.48
N ARG A 39 11.76 0.67 -2.25
CA ARG A 39 12.23 0.08 -3.51
C ARG A 39 11.17 0.22 -4.57
N GLY A 40 11.59 0.36 -5.83
CA GLY A 40 10.67 0.47 -6.95
C GLY A 40 9.73 -0.74 -7.06
N ILE A 41 8.43 -0.46 -7.22
CA ILE A 41 7.44 -1.47 -7.57
C ILE A 41 7.86 -2.06 -8.93
N GLY A 42 8.11 -3.37 -8.97
CA GLY A 42 8.59 -4.06 -10.16
C GLY A 42 10.08 -4.36 -10.22
N ASP A 43 10.79 -4.06 -9.14
CA ASP A 43 12.12 -4.62 -8.92
C ASP A 43 12.05 -6.16 -8.96
N ARG A 44 12.84 -6.76 -9.87
CA ARG A 44 12.82 -8.21 -10.14
C ARG A 44 13.17 -9.04 -8.91
N SER A 45 13.93 -8.48 -7.96
CA SER A 45 14.25 -9.17 -6.71
C SER A 45 13.06 -9.31 -5.77
N LEU A 46 11.97 -8.56 -5.99
CA LEU A 46 10.73 -8.69 -5.21
C LEU A 46 9.91 -9.91 -5.62
N GLY A 47 10.30 -10.58 -6.70
CA GLY A 47 9.59 -11.70 -7.29
C GLY A 47 8.18 -11.35 -7.80
N CYS A 48 7.84 -10.06 -7.82
CA CYS A 48 6.62 -9.55 -8.42
C CYS A 48 6.89 -8.25 -9.18
N ARG A 49 6.42 -8.20 -10.44
CA ARG A 49 6.59 -7.06 -11.35
C ARG A 49 5.71 -5.86 -11.02
N SER A 50 4.59 -6.03 -10.34
CA SER A 50 3.84 -4.96 -9.66
C SER A 50 2.91 -5.58 -8.63
N CYS A 51 3.22 -5.54 -7.34
CA CYS A 51 2.35 -6.12 -6.30
C CYS A 51 2.05 -5.11 -5.20
N LEU A 52 1.20 -4.14 -5.51
CA LEU A 52 0.70 -3.17 -4.53
C LEU A 52 -0.79 -3.44 -4.27
N ALA A 53 -1.20 -3.36 -3.00
CA ALA A 53 -2.59 -3.47 -2.61
C ALA A 53 -2.96 -2.37 -1.62
N TRP A 54 -4.16 -1.82 -1.78
CA TRP A 54 -4.78 -0.85 -0.89
C TRP A 54 -5.84 -1.53 -0.04
N TYR A 55 -5.75 -1.33 1.26
CA TYR A 55 -6.68 -1.84 2.24
C TYR A 55 -7.38 -0.69 2.97
N LEU A 56 -8.69 -0.82 3.10
CA LEU A 56 -9.51 0.01 3.99
C LEU A 56 -9.64 -0.71 5.33
N GLN A 57 -9.24 -0.04 6.40
CA GLN A 57 -9.43 -0.52 7.76
C GLN A 57 -10.34 0.45 8.48
N LYS A 58 -11.49 -0.04 8.94
CA LYS A 58 -12.39 0.70 9.83
C LYS A 58 -12.12 0.29 11.28
N PRO A 59 -12.34 1.17 12.26
CA PRO A 59 -12.22 0.79 13.66
C PRO A 59 -13.06 -0.45 13.97
N GLY A 60 -12.45 -1.48 14.57
CA GLY A 60 -13.11 -2.74 14.92
C GLY A 60 -13.35 -3.73 13.77
N GLU A 61 -12.96 -3.41 12.54
CA GLU A 61 -13.10 -4.33 11.38
C GLU A 61 -11.74 -4.85 10.91
N ALA A 62 -11.74 -6.07 10.35
CA ALA A 62 -10.60 -6.60 9.62
C ALA A 62 -10.29 -5.72 8.38
N PRO A 63 -9.01 -5.53 8.01
CA PRO A 63 -8.65 -4.81 6.78
C PRO A 63 -9.29 -5.42 5.53
N LYS A 64 -9.94 -4.60 4.71
CA LYS A 64 -10.61 -5.01 3.47
C LYS A 64 -9.84 -4.48 2.27
N LEU A 65 -9.51 -5.36 1.32
CA LEU A 65 -8.90 -4.96 0.06
C LEU A 65 -9.87 -4.07 -0.74
N ILE A 66 -9.42 -2.89 -1.15
CA ILE A 66 -10.21 -1.96 -1.98
C ILE A 66 -9.65 -1.80 -3.39
N TYR A 67 -8.34 -1.97 -3.58
CA TYR A 67 -7.71 -1.90 -4.89
C TYR A 67 -6.39 -2.67 -4.90
N TYR A 68 -5.98 -3.22 -6.04
CA TYR A 68 -4.66 -3.80 -6.21
C TYR A 68 -4.14 -3.55 -7.61
N ILE A 69 -2.82 -3.47 -7.72
CA ILE A 69 -2.09 -3.43 -8.98
C ILE A 69 -1.41 -4.78 -9.15
N ARG A 70 -1.56 -5.36 -10.34
CA ARG A 70 -0.85 -6.56 -10.77
C ARG A 70 -0.44 -6.39 -12.23
N SER A 71 0.81 -6.72 -12.53
CA SER A 71 1.37 -6.81 -13.89
C SER A 71 2.27 -8.03 -13.98
#